data_AF-A0A969L3Q4-F1
#
_entry.id   AF-A0A969L3Q4-F1
#
_cell.length_a   1.000
_cell.length_b   1.000
_cell.length_c   1.000
_cell.angle_alpha   90.00
_cell.angle_beta   90.00
_cell.angle_gamma   90.00
#
_symmetry.space_group_name_H-M   'P 1'
#
loop_
_entity.id
_entity.type
_entity.pdbx_description
1 polymer ?
#
loop_
_entity_poly.entity_id
_entity_poly.type
_entity_poly.pdbx_seq_one_letter_code
_entity_poly.pdbx_strand_id
1 'polypeptide(L)'
;MDLMGISRTIDHAVYTLLNTLAMILWRLDAALLGMSMLGYRTQDWLTGPDGGVWLLLTKLAGPQGLINLAVWQAFLLLAVTLYGFSLILRIFGVQTVNLPRLFFFAVMAYTFISQGSELLRAAETWRGEAGSYAYNLLAGERGLTLDLPGVATGSDEPLLPPRDLDGQPPLRGWEAVATSYFLAASAEELHAGTPPAAFLTAYCLYDPNQSFNEQTEENSAGCSPRKAWDEWQEIQITAPITQVWGIPLPVDVSIDLPVFQEHPANRQLGLRQAQAGLARLALGPVVALYPLVESSVGLMLALSASFIYLSLPVTLLFGFFLYTESMATRLLLQLISIFIRTLILQGLAALFLLLLVGVSASQAGLTVYLGLVGVGLLGGFFLIRLANDTGAEPWFTLPHQADDDYVRRFAQMVHADLRADLRAWMEYSNEVWNFSFQQAHWAEEQARAAYAFLKGVDVEPAPFVIHPAIADSGASPDGFVG
;
A
#
# COMPACT_ATOMS: atom_id res chain seq x y z
N MET A 1 -25.59 -22.23 -34.11
CA MET A 1 -24.72 -23.04 -34.99
C MET A 1 -23.85 -22.08 -35.76
N ASP A 2 -22.60 -21.90 -35.32
CA ASP A 2 -21.60 -21.16 -36.10
C ASP A 2 -21.04 -22.10 -37.18
N LEU A 3 -21.61 -22.02 -38.38
CA LEU A 3 -21.28 -22.89 -39.52
C LEU A 3 -19.91 -22.57 -40.14
N MET A 4 -19.23 -21.48 -39.73
CA MET A 4 -17.96 -21.04 -40.33
C MET A 4 -16.82 -20.76 -39.33
N GLY A 5 -17.04 -20.94 -38.02
CA GLY A 5 -16.01 -20.72 -36.99
C GLY A 5 -15.58 -19.24 -36.86
N ILE A 6 -16.44 -18.31 -37.28
CA ILE A 6 -16.18 -16.87 -37.23
C ILE A 6 -16.14 -16.39 -35.77
N SER A 7 -17.00 -16.93 -34.89
CA SER A 7 -17.00 -16.65 -33.46
C SER A 7 -15.66 -17.03 -32.81
N ARG A 8 -15.13 -18.20 -33.20
CA ARG A 8 -13.83 -18.72 -32.76
C ARG A 8 -12.67 -17.82 -33.17
N THR A 9 -12.71 -17.25 -34.38
CA THR A 9 -11.62 -16.39 -34.86
C THR A 9 -11.60 -15.05 -34.12
N ILE A 10 -12.78 -14.48 -33.83
CA ILE A 10 -12.93 -13.25 -33.05
C ILE A 10 -12.49 -13.48 -31.60
N ASP A 11 -12.89 -14.59 -30.99
CA ASP A 11 -12.50 -14.93 -29.62
C ASP A 11 -10.99 -15.13 -29.47
N HIS A 12 -10.35 -15.83 -30.42
CA HIS A 12 -8.90 -15.95 -30.43
C HIS A 12 -8.20 -14.59 -30.50
N ALA A 13 -8.73 -13.66 -31.31
CA ALA A 13 -8.20 -12.31 -31.39
C ALA A 13 -8.38 -11.54 -30.07
N VAL A 14 -9.55 -11.64 -29.42
CA VAL A 14 -9.83 -11.01 -28.12
C VAL A 14 -8.92 -11.58 -27.02
N TYR A 15 -8.81 -12.90 -26.91
CA TYR A 15 -7.93 -13.53 -25.92
C TYR A 15 -6.46 -13.20 -26.16
N THR A 16 -6.02 -13.17 -27.42
CA THR A 16 -4.65 -12.78 -27.77
C THR A 16 -4.38 -11.33 -27.38
N LEU A 17 -5.32 -10.42 -27.64
CA LEU A 17 -5.20 -9.02 -27.23
C LEU A 17 -5.14 -8.86 -25.71
N LEU A 18 -6.07 -9.51 -24.98
CA LEU A 18 -6.11 -9.50 -23.52
C LEU A 18 -4.80 -10.03 -22.93
N ASN A 19 -4.28 -11.12 -23.47
CA ASN A 19 -3.04 -11.72 -22.99
C ASN A 19 -1.81 -10.84 -23.30
N THR A 20 -1.77 -10.23 -24.48
CA THR A 20 -0.69 -9.30 -24.84
C THR A 20 -0.67 -8.10 -23.90
N LEU A 21 -1.84 -7.57 -23.57
CA LEU A 21 -1.98 -6.46 -22.63
C LEU A 21 -1.61 -6.88 -21.20
N ALA A 22 -2.04 -8.06 -20.74
CA ALA A 22 -1.65 -8.62 -19.45
C ALA A 22 -0.12 -8.76 -19.32
N MET A 23 0.54 -9.25 -20.37
CA MET A 23 2.01 -9.38 -20.41
C MET A 23 2.73 -8.02 -20.32
N ILE A 24 2.19 -6.98 -20.97
CA ILE A 24 2.75 -5.63 -20.90
C ILE A 24 2.59 -5.05 -19.49
N LEU A 25 1.39 -5.17 -18.91
CA LEU A 25 1.10 -4.68 -17.57
C LEU A 25 1.93 -5.42 -16.52
N TRP A 26 2.04 -6.74 -16.62
CA TRP A 26 2.90 -7.53 -15.74
C TRP A 26 4.35 -7.04 -15.74
N ARG A 27 4.92 -6.78 -16.93
CA ARG A 27 6.31 -6.28 -17.03
C ARG A 27 6.47 -4.91 -16.38
N LEU A 28 5.45 -4.05 -16.46
CA LEU A 28 5.43 -2.76 -15.78
C LEU A 28 5.39 -2.96 -14.25
N ASP A 29 4.50 -3.83 -13.76
CA ASP A 29 4.34 -4.13 -12.34
C ASP A 29 5.57 -4.77 -11.73
N ALA A 30 6.13 -5.78 -12.41
CA ALA A 30 7.37 -6.44 -12.03
C ALA A 30 8.55 -5.45 -12.00
N ALA A 31 8.60 -4.48 -12.92
CA ALA A 31 9.62 -3.43 -12.90
C ALA A 31 9.43 -2.49 -11.70
N LEU A 32 8.20 -2.09 -11.37
CA LEU A 32 7.89 -1.25 -10.21
C LEU A 32 8.26 -1.93 -8.89
N LEU A 33 7.89 -3.20 -8.74
CA LEU A 33 8.27 -4.02 -7.59
C LEU A 33 9.79 -4.22 -7.54
N GLY A 34 10.45 -4.46 -8.68
CA GLY A 34 11.90 -4.55 -8.78
C GLY A 34 12.62 -3.27 -8.33
N MET A 35 12.08 -2.09 -8.65
CA MET A 35 12.62 -0.82 -8.15
C MET A 35 12.55 -0.72 -6.62
N SER A 36 11.44 -1.16 -6.02
CA SER A 36 11.32 -1.19 -4.56
C SER A 36 12.35 -2.14 -3.92
N MET A 37 12.61 -3.29 -4.54
CA MET A 37 13.61 -4.26 -4.09
C MET A 37 15.02 -3.66 -4.05
N LEU A 38 15.37 -2.82 -5.04
CA LEU A 38 16.65 -2.13 -5.05
C LEU A 38 16.78 -1.14 -3.88
N GLY A 39 15.70 -0.44 -3.53
CA GLY A 39 15.65 0.41 -2.32
C GLY A 39 15.92 -0.38 -1.05
N TYR A 40 15.24 -1.51 -0.88
CA TYR A 40 15.43 -2.41 0.25
C TYR A 40 16.84 -3.01 0.34
N ARG A 41 17.40 -3.49 -0.78
CA ARG A 41 18.79 -3.99 -0.84
C ARG A 41 19.81 -2.90 -0.50
N THR A 42 19.56 -1.67 -0.93
CA THR A 42 20.42 -0.52 -0.61
C THR A 42 20.37 -0.21 0.88
N GLN A 43 19.19 -0.30 1.49
CA GLN A 43 19.02 -0.16 2.93
C GLN A 43 19.79 -1.26 3.69
N ASP A 44 19.69 -2.52 3.28
CA ASP A 44 20.41 -3.64 3.91
C ASP A 44 21.93 -3.47 3.81
N TRP A 45 22.40 -3.07 2.62
CA TRP A 45 23.82 -2.78 2.41
C TRP A 45 24.31 -1.64 3.32
N LEU A 46 23.46 -0.67 3.64
CA LEU A 46 23.82 0.45 4.49
C LEU A 46 23.77 0.10 5.99
N THR A 47 22.62 -0.34 6.48
CA THR A 47 22.33 -0.50 7.92
C THR A 47 21.89 -1.91 8.35
N GLY A 48 21.85 -2.88 7.42
CA GLY A 48 21.57 -4.29 7.74
C GLY A 48 22.62 -4.91 8.67
N PRO A 49 22.47 -6.18 9.08
CA PRO A 49 23.37 -6.83 10.05
C PRO A 49 24.86 -6.71 9.69
N ASP A 50 25.17 -6.87 8.41
CA ASP A 50 26.51 -6.73 7.82
C ASP A 50 26.71 -5.41 7.06
N GLY A 51 25.88 -4.40 7.36
CA GLY A 51 25.86 -3.11 6.68
C GLY A 51 27.17 -2.33 6.80
N GLY A 52 27.48 -1.54 5.78
CA GLY A 52 28.72 -0.78 5.68
C GLY A 52 28.91 0.27 6.78
N VAL A 53 27.81 0.79 7.34
CA VAL A 53 27.87 1.75 8.46
C VAL A 53 28.52 1.13 9.69
N TRP A 54 28.32 -0.15 9.94
CA TRP A 54 28.93 -0.83 11.08
C TRP A 54 30.43 -0.97 10.94
N LEU A 55 30.93 -1.23 9.72
CA LEU A 55 32.37 -1.26 9.45
C LEU A 55 33.02 0.10 9.78
N LEU A 56 32.37 1.19 9.38
CA LEU A 56 32.83 2.55 9.68
C LEU A 56 32.75 2.84 11.18
N LEU A 57 31.64 2.47 11.81
CA LEU A 57 31.43 2.70 13.24
C LEU A 57 32.44 1.92 14.09
N THR A 58 32.75 0.66 13.78
CA THR A 58 33.75 -0.13 14.52
C THR A 58 35.15 0.48 14.43
N LYS A 59 35.51 1.06 13.27
CA LYS A 59 36.77 1.80 13.13
C LYS A 59 36.76 3.13 13.88
N LEU A 60 35.60 3.79 13.93
CA LEU A 60 35.45 5.07 14.61
C LEU A 60 35.39 4.92 16.13
N ALA A 61 34.57 4.01 16.65
CA ALA A 61 34.24 3.85 18.06
C ALA A 61 34.18 2.38 18.46
N GLY A 62 34.91 2.01 19.52
CA GLY A 62 35.00 0.65 20.01
C GLY A 62 36.34 0.38 20.71
N PRO A 63 36.56 -0.85 21.22
CA PRO A 63 37.80 -1.19 21.94
C PRO A 63 39.08 -0.94 21.14
N GLN A 64 39.02 -1.11 19.81
CA GLN A 64 40.12 -0.89 18.87
C GLN A 64 39.90 0.31 17.94
N GLY A 65 38.83 1.09 18.16
CA GLY A 65 38.48 2.23 17.32
C GLY A 65 39.34 3.47 17.63
N LEU A 66 39.21 4.49 16.78
CA LEU A 66 39.82 5.81 17.01
C LEU A 66 39.35 6.42 18.35
N ILE A 67 38.07 6.29 18.64
CA ILE A 67 37.42 6.69 19.88
C ILE A 67 37.27 5.43 20.73
N ASN A 68 38.31 5.13 21.50
CA ASN A 68 38.35 4.02 22.43
C ASN A 68 38.24 4.50 23.88
N LEU A 69 38.31 3.56 24.82
CA LEU A 69 38.17 3.86 26.24
C LEU A 69 39.26 4.81 26.77
N ALA A 70 40.47 4.81 26.18
CA ALA A 70 41.53 5.73 26.57
C ALA A 70 41.21 7.17 26.15
N VAL A 71 40.62 7.37 24.96
CA VAL A 71 40.14 8.70 24.53
C VAL A 71 39.01 9.18 25.43
N TRP A 72 38.06 8.31 25.77
CA TRP A 72 37.00 8.63 26.72
C TRP A 72 37.57 9.04 28.09
N GLN A 73 38.54 8.29 28.62
CA GLN A 73 39.23 8.62 29.88
C GLN A 73 39.93 9.98 29.81
N ALA A 74 40.61 10.29 28.71
CA ALA A 74 41.28 11.57 28.50
C ALA A 74 40.29 12.74 28.51
N PHE A 75 39.16 12.62 27.81
CA PHE A 75 38.10 13.63 27.81
C PHE A 75 37.44 13.77 29.18
N LEU A 76 37.22 12.67 29.90
CA LEU A 76 36.66 12.70 31.25
C LEU A 76 37.61 13.40 32.22
N LEU A 77 38.90 13.07 32.18
CA LEU A 77 39.92 13.69 33.02
C LEU A 77 40.05 15.20 32.73
N LEU A 78 40.00 15.59 31.45
CA LEU A 78 39.94 16.98 31.05
C LEU A 78 38.72 17.69 31.62
N ALA A 79 37.53 17.09 31.51
CA ALA A 79 36.29 17.66 32.03
C ALA A 79 36.31 17.81 33.56
N VAL A 80 36.80 16.80 34.30
CA VAL A 80 36.95 16.86 35.75
C VAL A 80 37.98 17.93 36.17
N THR A 81 39.07 18.05 35.42
CA THR A 81 40.09 19.07 35.68
C THR A 81 39.53 20.48 35.46
N LEU A 82 38.81 20.70 34.36
CA LEU A 82 38.14 21.97 34.07
C LEU A 82 37.04 22.28 35.09
N TYR A 83 36.32 21.27 35.57
CA TYR A 83 35.38 21.42 36.67
C TYR A 83 36.10 21.87 37.96
N GLY A 84 37.20 21.22 38.32
CA GLY A 84 38.03 21.60 39.47
C GLY A 84 38.56 23.04 39.36
N PHE A 85 39.02 23.44 38.18
CA PHE A 85 39.46 24.81 37.91
C PHE A 85 38.29 25.81 37.98
N SER A 86 37.10 25.42 37.52
CA SER A 86 35.88 26.24 37.62
C SER A 86 35.48 26.50 39.07
N LEU A 87 35.74 25.58 40.01
CA LEU A 87 35.48 25.79 41.44
C LEU A 87 36.37 26.91 42.01
N ILE A 88 37.62 27.00 41.55
CA ILE A 88 38.56 28.07 41.94
C ILE A 88 38.15 29.39 41.30
N LEU A 89 37.77 29.37 40.02
CA LEU A 89 37.38 30.56 39.25
C LEU A 89 35.91 30.97 39.42
N ARG A 90 35.15 30.33 40.32
CA ARG A 90 33.75 30.69 40.60
C ARG A 90 33.57 32.16 40.96
N ILE A 91 34.60 32.77 41.56
CA ILE A 91 34.60 34.19 41.93
C ILE A 91 34.51 35.12 40.70
N PHE A 92 34.88 34.63 39.51
CA PHE A 92 34.81 35.35 38.23
C PHE A 92 33.60 34.93 37.38
N GLY A 93 32.70 34.11 37.91
CA GLY A 93 31.50 33.65 37.19
C GLY A 93 31.76 32.65 36.05
N VAL A 94 32.96 32.07 35.95
CA VAL A 94 33.31 31.13 34.88
C VAL A 94 32.85 29.72 35.26
N GLN A 95 31.87 29.18 34.53
CA GLN A 95 31.45 27.78 34.60
C GLN A 95 31.66 27.08 33.26
N THR A 96 32.43 26.01 33.26
CA THR A 96 32.81 25.26 32.05
C THR A 96 32.11 23.90 31.95
N VAL A 97 31.76 23.29 33.10
CA VAL A 97 31.22 21.93 33.20
C VAL A 97 30.08 21.89 34.22
N ASN A 98 28.99 21.21 33.87
CA ASN A 98 27.85 20.95 34.75
C ASN A 98 27.94 19.52 35.29
N LEU A 99 27.94 19.34 36.62
CA LEU A 99 28.25 18.06 37.26
C LEU A 99 27.19 16.96 37.00
N PRO A 100 25.86 17.18 37.18
CA PRO A 100 24.84 16.22 36.79
C PRO A 100 24.94 15.77 35.33
N ARG A 101 25.21 16.71 34.43
CA ARG A 101 25.27 16.45 33.00
C ARG A 101 26.57 15.73 32.61
N LEU A 102 27.69 16.10 33.22
CA LEU A 102 28.96 15.39 33.08
C LEU A 102 28.79 13.92 33.44
N PHE A 103 28.12 13.61 34.56
CA PHE A 103 27.87 12.22 34.94
C PHE A 103 27.01 11.49 33.88
N PHE A 104 25.89 12.10 33.47
CA PHE A 104 25.02 11.51 32.45
C PHE A 104 25.76 11.23 31.13
N PHE A 105 26.45 12.23 30.58
CA PHE A 105 27.18 12.06 29.32
C PHE A 105 28.38 11.13 29.48
N ALA A 106 29.07 11.12 30.62
CA ALA A 106 30.18 10.19 30.86
C ALA A 106 29.71 8.74 30.85
N VAL A 107 28.60 8.43 31.52
CA VAL A 107 27.98 7.09 31.51
C VAL A 107 27.52 6.73 30.10
N MET A 108 26.82 7.64 29.41
CA MET A 108 26.36 7.39 28.04
C MET A 108 27.53 7.14 27.09
N ALA A 109 28.53 8.03 27.06
CA ALA A 109 29.72 7.87 26.23
C ALA A 109 30.46 6.56 26.54
N TYR A 110 30.58 6.19 27.82
CA TYR A 110 31.19 4.92 28.22
C TYR A 110 30.43 3.73 27.64
N THR A 111 29.10 3.71 27.77
CA THR A 111 28.26 2.62 27.24
C THR A 111 28.41 2.50 25.72
N PHE A 112 28.29 3.60 24.98
CA PHE A 112 28.40 3.57 23.52
C PHE A 112 29.80 3.19 23.04
N ILE A 113 30.86 3.68 23.68
CA ILE A 113 32.25 3.39 23.27
C ILE A 113 32.67 1.97 23.67
N SER A 114 32.23 1.47 24.84
CA SER A 114 32.56 0.11 25.29
C SER A 114 31.83 -0.96 24.50
N GLN A 115 30.58 -0.72 24.11
CA GLN A 115 29.78 -1.64 23.28
C GLN A 115 30.12 -1.50 21.78
N GLY A 116 30.79 -0.42 21.37
CA GLY A 116 31.16 -0.17 19.97
C GLY A 116 29.94 -0.11 19.05
N SER A 117 29.95 -0.91 17.99
CA SER A 117 28.84 -0.98 17.04
C SER A 117 27.66 -1.82 17.51
N GLU A 118 27.83 -2.73 18.49
CA GLU A 118 26.82 -3.75 18.80
C GLU A 118 25.51 -3.16 19.35
N LEU A 119 25.60 -2.15 20.23
CA LEU A 119 24.43 -1.50 20.79
C LEU A 119 23.59 -0.81 19.71
N LEU A 120 24.25 -0.07 18.82
CA LEU A 120 23.58 0.63 17.72
C LEU A 120 23.08 -0.35 16.66
N ARG A 121 23.82 -1.44 16.40
CA ARG A 121 23.38 -2.52 15.51
C ARG A 121 22.13 -3.19 16.03
N ALA A 122 22.10 -3.58 17.31
CA ALA A 122 20.92 -4.18 17.92
C ALA A 122 19.71 -3.23 17.88
N ALA A 123 19.93 -1.94 18.17
CA ALA A 123 18.88 -0.94 18.09
C ALA A 123 18.35 -0.76 16.66
N GLU A 124 19.23 -0.78 15.65
CA GLU A 124 18.85 -0.71 14.24
C GLU A 124 18.14 -1.97 13.75
N THR A 125 18.60 -3.17 14.15
CA THR A 125 17.92 -4.44 13.85
C THR A 125 16.50 -4.41 14.40
N TRP A 126 16.32 -4.02 15.67
CA TRP A 126 15.00 -3.87 16.25
C TRP A 126 14.14 -2.84 15.52
N ARG A 127 14.72 -1.69 15.15
CA ARG A 127 14.02 -0.64 14.38
C ARG A 127 13.61 -1.13 12.99
N GLY A 128 14.44 -1.93 12.33
CA GLY A 128 14.19 -2.51 11.02
C GLY A 128 13.12 -3.61 11.06
N GLU A 129 13.15 -4.44 12.11
CA GLU A 129 12.20 -5.54 12.33
C GLU A 129 10.84 -5.07 12.87
N ALA A 130 10.71 -3.85 13.37
CA ALA A 130 9.43 -3.40 13.93
C ALA A 130 8.25 -3.44 12.93
N GLY A 131 8.54 -3.32 11.62
CA GLY A 131 7.54 -3.49 10.56
C GLY A 131 7.07 -4.95 10.39
N SER A 132 7.94 -5.93 10.63
CA SER A 132 7.57 -7.35 10.52
C SER A 132 6.53 -7.76 11.56
N TYR A 133 6.55 -7.14 12.74
CA TYR A 133 5.53 -7.39 13.76
C TYR A 133 4.11 -7.07 13.26
N ALA A 134 3.96 -6.00 12.47
CA ALA A 134 2.68 -5.63 11.88
C ALA A 134 2.27 -6.62 10.76
N TYR A 135 3.21 -7.07 9.95
CA TYR A 135 2.96 -8.11 8.94
C TYR A 135 2.66 -9.48 9.56
N ASN A 136 3.27 -9.83 10.69
CA ASN A 136 2.97 -11.06 11.45
C ASN A 136 1.55 -11.04 12.01
N LEU A 137 1.08 -9.89 12.49
CA LEU A 137 -0.31 -9.71 12.91
C LEU A 137 -1.29 -9.89 11.75
N LEU A 138 -0.90 -9.50 10.53
CA LEU A 138 -1.67 -9.70 9.30
C LEU A 138 -1.69 -11.15 8.83
N ALA A 139 -0.56 -11.86 8.94
CA ALA A 139 -0.40 -13.22 8.46
C ALA A 139 -0.94 -14.32 9.40
N GLY A 140 -1.29 -13.97 10.64
CA GLY A 140 -1.80 -14.92 11.64
C GLY A 140 -3.20 -15.47 11.32
N GLU A 141 -3.51 -16.68 11.82
CA GLU A 141 -4.80 -17.38 11.62
C GLU A 141 -6.05 -16.60 12.08
N ARG A 142 -5.86 -15.58 12.92
CA ARG A 142 -6.89 -14.57 13.22
C ARG A 142 -6.74 -13.42 12.24
N GLY A 143 -7.00 -13.69 10.96
CA GLY A 143 -7.16 -12.62 9.97
C GLY A 143 -8.07 -11.55 10.58
N LEU A 144 -7.61 -10.31 10.63
CA LEU A 144 -8.41 -9.19 11.11
C LEU A 144 -9.56 -9.02 10.11
N THR A 145 -10.68 -9.67 10.37
CA THR A 145 -11.94 -9.44 9.66
C THR A 145 -12.42 -8.05 10.05
N LEU A 146 -11.94 -7.05 9.32
CA LEU A 146 -12.46 -5.70 9.41
C LEU A 146 -13.80 -5.70 8.70
N ASP A 147 -14.86 -5.83 9.50
CA ASP A 147 -16.24 -5.73 9.05
C ASP A 147 -16.50 -4.26 8.70
N LEU A 148 -16.12 -3.89 7.48
CA LEU A 148 -16.28 -2.53 6.94
C LEU A 148 -17.75 -2.36 6.51
N PRO A 149 -18.49 -1.41 7.11
CA PRO A 149 -19.89 -1.18 6.76
C PRO A 149 -20.04 -0.89 5.26
N GLY A 150 -20.89 -1.66 4.56
CA GLY A 150 -21.17 -1.49 3.13
C GLY A 150 -20.31 -2.35 2.19
N VAL A 151 -19.42 -3.19 2.71
CA VAL A 151 -18.57 -4.09 1.92
C VAL A 151 -19.18 -5.49 1.90
N ALA A 152 -19.57 -5.98 0.71
CA ALA A 152 -20.10 -7.33 0.56
C ALA A 152 -19.03 -8.38 0.90
N THR A 153 -19.23 -9.11 1.99
CA THR A 153 -18.39 -10.23 2.47
C THR A 153 -18.70 -11.54 1.75
N GLY A 154 -18.74 -11.48 0.41
CA GLY A 154 -19.14 -12.62 -0.42
C GLY A 154 -18.37 -12.68 -1.73
N SER A 155 -17.10 -13.07 -1.68
CA SER A 155 -16.42 -13.61 -2.85
C SER A 155 -15.80 -14.96 -2.50
N ASP A 156 -16.09 -15.98 -3.31
CA ASP A 156 -15.46 -17.30 -3.32
C ASP A 156 -13.96 -17.25 -3.74
N GLU A 157 -13.33 -16.08 -3.76
CA GLU A 157 -11.90 -15.93 -4.03
C GLU A 157 -11.11 -15.92 -2.70
N PRO A 158 -10.39 -17.00 -2.36
CA PRO A 158 -9.61 -17.04 -1.14
C PRO A 158 -8.44 -16.06 -1.25
N LEU A 159 -8.45 -15.01 -0.42
CA LEU A 159 -7.22 -14.28 -0.11
C LEU A 159 -6.22 -15.27 0.50
N LEU A 160 -5.08 -15.45 -0.14
CA LEU A 160 -3.94 -16.08 0.51
C LEU A 160 -3.37 -15.06 1.51
N PRO A 161 -3.16 -15.45 2.80
CA PRO A 161 -2.53 -14.57 3.76
C PRO A 161 -1.15 -14.14 3.24
N PRO A 162 -0.69 -12.90 3.51
CA PRO A 162 0.63 -12.46 3.11
C PRO A 162 1.68 -13.44 3.64
N ARG A 163 2.49 -14.00 2.75
CA ARG A 163 3.60 -14.89 3.07
C ARG A 163 4.89 -14.29 2.50
N ASP A 164 5.99 -14.53 3.17
CA ASP A 164 7.33 -14.43 2.64
C ASP A 164 7.50 -15.50 1.56
N LEU A 165 8.41 -15.26 0.62
CA LEU A 165 8.72 -16.14 -0.50
C LEU A 165 9.33 -17.48 -0.02
N ASP A 166 9.77 -17.53 1.25
CA ASP A 166 10.26 -18.73 1.96
C ASP A 166 9.22 -19.34 2.93
N GLY A 167 7.96 -18.88 2.93
CA GLY A 167 6.87 -19.43 3.76
C GLY A 167 6.80 -18.93 5.20
N GLN A 168 7.60 -17.91 5.56
CA GLN A 168 7.47 -17.13 6.79
C GLN A 168 6.46 -15.98 6.59
N PRO A 169 6.06 -15.20 7.60
CA PRO A 169 5.35 -13.94 7.39
C PRO A 169 6.28 -12.87 6.74
N PRO A 170 5.77 -12.02 5.82
CA PRO A 170 6.62 -11.13 5.02
C PRO A 170 7.28 -10.07 5.89
N LEU A 171 8.58 -9.84 5.67
CA LEU A 171 9.35 -8.84 6.41
C LEU A 171 9.16 -7.45 5.79
N ARG A 172 8.74 -7.37 4.51
CA ARG A 172 8.73 -6.14 3.72
C ARG A 172 7.48 -6.02 2.85
N GLY A 173 7.03 -4.79 2.58
CA GLY A 173 5.81 -4.60 1.81
C GLY A 173 5.87 -5.07 0.36
N TRP A 174 7.06 -5.18 -0.24
CA TRP A 174 7.18 -5.71 -1.61
C TRP A 174 6.89 -7.21 -1.67
N GLU A 175 7.35 -7.99 -0.68
CA GLU A 175 7.02 -9.41 -0.52
C GLU A 175 5.52 -9.56 -0.29
N ALA A 176 4.97 -8.75 0.61
CA ALA A 176 3.55 -8.81 0.93
C ALA A 176 2.67 -8.52 -0.29
N VAL A 177 3.02 -7.53 -1.12
CA VAL A 177 2.32 -7.25 -2.39
C VAL A 177 2.56 -8.35 -3.42
N ALA A 178 3.79 -8.83 -3.58
CA ALA A 178 4.11 -9.88 -4.56
C ALA A 178 3.34 -11.18 -4.28
N THR A 179 3.25 -11.60 -3.01
CA THR A 179 2.60 -12.86 -2.65
C THR A 179 1.08 -12.73 -2.55
N SER A 180 0.55 -11.67 -1.92
CA SER A 180 -0.90 -11.52 -1.73
C SER A 180 -1.62 -10.96 -2.96
N TYR A 181 -0.98 -10.05 -3.71
CA TYR A 181 -1.64 -9.38 -4.84
C TYR A 181 -1.37 -10.09 -6.16
N PHE A 182 -0.10 -10.43 -6.42
CA PHE A 182 0.35 -11.02 -7.68
C PHE A 182 0.52 -12.54 -7.64
N LEU A 183 0.32 -13.18 -6.48
CA LEU A 183 0.43 -14.64 -6.32
C LEU A 183 1.81 -15.20 -6.72
N ALA A 184 2.87 -14.39 -6.58
CA ALA A 184 4.24 -14.84 -6.82
C ALA A 184 4.72 -15.70 -5.64
N ALA A 185 5.28 -16.87 -5.94
CA ALA A 185 5.86 -17.76 -4.93
C ALA A 185 7.34 -17.46 -4.67
N SER A 186 8.05 -16.87 -5.64
CA SER A 186 9.48 -16.53 -5.51
C SER A 186 9.84 -15.20 -6.18
N ALA A 187 10.99 -14.63 -5.80
CA ALA A 187 11.54 -13.45 -6.46
C ALA A 187 11.94 -13.73 -7.92
N GLU A 188 12.23 -14.99 -8.24
CA GLU A 188 12.53 -15.44 -9.60
C GLU A 188 11.28 -15.40 -10.47
N GLU A 189 10.12 -15.82 -9.94
CA GLU A 189 8.83 -15.70 -10.63
C GLU A 189 8.44 -14.25 -10.86
N LEU A 190 8.72 -13.35 -9.91
CA LEU A 190 8.45 -11.92 -10.07
C LEU A 190 9.23 -11.31 -11.24
N HIS A 191 10.47 -11.76 -11.45
CA HIS A 191 11.32 -11.28 -12.54
C HIS A 191 11.21 -12.13 -13.82
N ALA A 192 10.38 -13.17 -13.80
CA ALA A 192 10.03 -13.88 -15.01
C ALA A 192 9.28 -12.91 -15.96
N GLY A 193 9.57 -13.00 -17.25
CA GLY A 193 8.95 -12.14 -18.26
C GLY A 193 7.45 -12.35 -18.45
N THR A 194 6.84 -13.24 -17.66
CA THR A 194 5.44 -13.71 -17.64
C THR A 194 4.92 -13.70 -16.20
N PRO A 195 3.60 -13.49 -15.97
CA PRO A 195 3.01 -13.59 -14.64
C PRO A 195 3.23 -14.98 -14.00
N PRO A 196 3.17 -15.08 -12.66
CA PRO A 196 3.31 -16.35 -11.96
C PRO A 196 2.27 -17.38 -12.40
N ALA A 197 2.63 -18.66 -12.42
CA ALA A 197 1.72 -19.73 -12.86
C ALA A 197 0.41 -19.74 -12.08
N ALA A 198 0.47 -19.52 -10.75
CA ALA A 198 -0.72 -19.41 -9.91
C ALA A 198 -1.66 -18.25 -10.33
N PHE A 199 -1.08 -17.11 -10.75
CA PHE A 199 -1.84 -15.96 -11.25
C PHE A 199 -2.49 -16.26 -12.60
N LEU A 200 -1.74 -16.88 -13.51
CA LEU A 200 -2.25 -17.28 -14.83
C LEU A 200 -3.43 -18.25 -14.71
N THR A 201 -3.31 -19.25 -13.84
CA THR A 201 -4.37 -20.24 -13.58
C THR A 201 -5.59 -19.62 -12.88
N ALA A 202 -5.39 -18.70 -11.93
CA ALA A 202 -6.49 -18.06 -11.21
C ALA A 202 -7.35 -17.15 -12.11
N TYR A 203 -6.74 -16.45 -13.06
CA TYR A 203 -7.40 -15.48 -13.93
C TYR A 203 -7.58 -15.95 -15.38
N CYS A 204 -7.37 -17.24 -15.65
CA CYS A 204 -7.47 -17.84 -16.99
C CYS A 204 -6.65 -17.09 -18.07
N LEU A 205 -5.44 -16.65 -17.75
CA LEU A 205 -4.51 -16.01 -18.70
C LEU A 205 -3.60 -17.06 -19.36
N TYR A 206 -3.06 -16.75 -20.54
CA TYR A 206 -2.26 -17.69 -21.33
C TYR A 206 -0.76 -17.50 -21.09
N ASP A 207 -0.03 -18.58 -20.79
CA ASP A 207 1.42 -18.57 -20.73
C ASP A 207 2.01 -18.69 -22.15
N PRO A 208 2.71 -17.68 -22.68
CA PRO A 208 3.35 -17.78 -24.00
C PRO A 208 4.52 -18.78 -24.05
N ASN A 209 5.03 -19.24 -22.91
CA ASN A 209 6.20 -20.13 -22.82
C ASN A 209 5.84 -21.61 -22.83
N GLN A 210 4.56 -21.95 -22.62
CA GLN A 210 4.09 -23.34 -22.57
C GLN A 210 3.26 -23.69 -23.81
N SER A 211 3.25 -24.96 -24.19
CA SER A 211 2.42 -25.39 -25.31
C SER A 211 0.94 -25.26 -24.96
N PHE A 212 0.12 -24.97 -25.97
CA PHE A 212 -1.32 -24.79 -25.78
C PHE A 212 -1.99 -26.06 -25.19
N ASN A 213 -1.49 -27.25 -25.54
CA ASN A 213 -2.06 -28.52 -25.09
C ASN A 213 -1.76 -28.81 -23.61
N GLU A 214 -0.57 -28.47 -23.11
CA GLU A 214 -0.18 -28.70 -21.70
C GLU A 214 -0.96 -27.79 -20.75
N GLN A 215 -1.05 -26.49 -21.05
CA GLN A 215 -1.83 -25.53 -20.26
C GLN A 215 -3.31 -25.86 -20.18
N THR A 216 -3.80 -26.62 -21.15
CA THR A 216 -5.19 -27.02 -21.19
C THR A 216 -5.52 -28.10 -20.16
N GLU A 217 -4.65 -29.10 -20.02
CA GLU A 217 -4.84 -30.18 -19.06
C GLU A 217 -4.80 -29.64 -17.62
N GLU A 218 -3.90 -28.68 -17.34
CA GLU A 218 -3.83 -27.99 -16.05
C GLU A 218 -5.06 -27.13 -15.75
N ASN A 219 -5.59 -26.42 -16.75
CA ASN A 219 -6.77 -25.56 -16.58
C ASN A 219 -8.12 -26.30 -16.64
N SER A 220 -8.11 -27.62 -16.79
CA SER A 220 -9.30 -28.48 -16.92
C SER A 220 -10.24 -28.45 -15.69
N ALA A 221 -9.76 -27.94 -14.54
CA ALA A 221 -10.53 -27.79 -13.31
C ALA A 221 -11.50 -26.58 -13.29
N GLY A 222 -11.36 -25.59 -14.19
CA GLY A 222 -12.31 -24.44 -14.22
C GLY A 222 -11.96 -23.27 -15.15
N CYS A 223 -10.69 -23.11 -15.55
CA CYS A 223 -10.20 -21.95 -16.31
C CYS A 223 -9.71 -22.28 -17.72
N SER A 224 -10.08 -23.43 -18.29
CA SER A 224 -9.54 -23.82 -19.59
C SER A 224 -10.24 -23.08 -20.72
N PRO A 225 -9.51 -22.34 -21.57
CA PRO A 225 -10.06 -21.85 -22.83
C PRO A 225 -10.65 -23.01 -23.65
N ARG A 226 -10.04 -24.20 -23.54
CA ARG A 226 -10.53 -25.45 -24.11
C ARG A 226 -11.70 -26.08 -23.33
N LYS A 227 -12.15 -25.64 -22.15
CA LYS A 227 -13.44 -26.08 -21.59
C LYS A 227 -14.60 -25.24 -22.11
N ALA A 228 -14.31 -23.98 -22.47
CA ALA A 228 -15.21 -23.18 -23.31
C ALA A 228 -15.23 -23.66 -24.78
N TRP A 229 -14.16 -24.34 -25.22
CA TRP A 229 -14.06 -24.93 -26.56
C TRP A 229 -14.40 -26.45 -26.56
N ASP A 230 -13.60 -27.37 -26.01
CA ASP A 230 -13.71 -28.86 -26.05
C ASP A 230 -14.87 -29.57 -25.33
N GLU A 231 -15.86 -28.89 -24.75
CA GLU A 231 -17.19 -29.55 -24.64
C GLU A 231 -17.93 -29.55 -25.99
N TRP A 232 -17.17 -29.56 -27.09
CA TRP A 232 -17.62 -29.99 -28.41
C TRP A 232 -18.02 -31.48 -28.34
N GLN A 233 -19.26 -31.79 -28.00
CA GLN A 233 -19.80 -33.09 -28.44
C GLN A 233 -19.79 -33.10 -29.97
N GLU A 234 -19.05 -34.01 -30.59
CA GLU A 234 -19.32 -34.38 -31.99
C GLU A 234 -20.72 -34.98 -32.03
N ILE A 235 -21.73 -34.15 -32.31
CA ILE A 235 -23.04 -34.67 -32.63
C ILE A 235 -22.94 -35.19 -34.06
N GLN A 236 -22.87 -36.52 -34.19
CA GLN A 236 -22.98 -37.21 -35.45
C GLN A 236 -24.39 -37.02 -36.00
N ILE A 237 -24.59 -36.02 -36.86
CA ILE A 237 -25.85 -35.86 -37.59
C ILE A 237 -25.82 -36.79 -38.80
N THR A 238 -26.26 -38.03 -38.60
CA THR A 238 -26.47 -38.98 -39.71
C THR A 238 -27.79 -38.63 -40.41
N ALA A 239 -27.75 -37.74 -41.41
CA ALA A 239 -28.89 -37.52 -42.29
C ALA A 239 -28.72 -38.37 -43.56
N PRO A 240 -29.64 -39.31 -43.88
CA PRO A 240 -29.55 -40.08 -45.11
C PRO A 240 -29.76 -39.16 -46.31
N ILE A 241 -28.73 -39.01 -47.15
CA ILE A 241 -28.85 -38.29 -48.41
C ILE A 241 -29.44 -39.26 -49.43
N THR A 242 -30.77 -39.25 -49.56
CA THR A 242 -31.49 -40.10 -50.51
C THR A 242 -31.48 -39.54 -51.94
N GLN A 243 -31.15 -38.26 -52.11
CA GLN A 243 -31.12 -37.58 -53.40
C GLN A 243 -30.12 -36.42 -53.41
N VAL A 244 -29.38 -36.29 -54.52
CA VAL A 244 -28.47 -35.18 -54.79
C VAL A 244 -28.93 -34.51 -56.08
N TRP A 245 -29.34 -33.25 -56.01
CA TRP A 245 -29.93 -32.50 -57.14
C TRP A 245 -31.14 -33.19 -57.79
N GLY A 246 -31.96 -33.89 -56.99
CA GLY A 246 -33.16 -34.58 -57.47
C GLY A 246 -32.91 -35.94 -58.15
N ILE A 247 -31.66 -36.41 -58.15
CA ILE A 247 -31.30 -37.76 -58.63
C ILE A 247 -31.23 -38.69 -57.41
N PRO A 248 -32.04 -39.77 -57.34
CA PRO A 248 -31.98 -40.71 -56.24
C PRO A 248 -30.66 -41.48 -56.26
N LEU A 249 -29.97 -41.53 -55.13
CA LEU A 249 -28.72 -42.29 -55.00
C LEU A 249 -29.04 -43.77 -54.75
N PRO A 250 -28.31 -44.71 -55.38
CA PRO A 250 -28.56 -46.15 -55.22
C PRO A 250 -28.08 -46.72 -53.86
N VAL A 251 -27.44 -45.90 -53.02
CA VAL A 251 -26.97 -46.27 -51.69
C VAL A 251 -27.16 -45.07 -50.77
N ASP A 252 -27.66 -45.28 -49.55
CA ASP A 252 -27.73 -44.25 -48.52
C ASP A 252 -26.30 -43.78 -48.18
N VAL A 253 -25.98 -42.53 -48.51
CA VAL A 253 -24.72 -41.91 -48.13
C VAL A 253 -24.94 -41.16 -46.83
N SER A 254 -24.36 -41.69 -45.73
CA SER A 254 -24.23 -40.97 -44.46
C SER A 254 -22.99 -40.07 -44.52
N ILE A 255 -23.18 -38.77 -44.28
CA ILE A 255 -22.07 -37.85 -44.08
C ILE A 255 -22.01 -37.51 -42.60
N ASP A 256 -20.87 -37.83 -42.00
CA ASP A 256 -20.55 -37.46 -40.62
C ASP A 256 -20.13 -35.98 -40.62
N LEU A 257 -21.04 -35.10 -40.21
CA LEU A 257 -20.74 -33.68 -40.03
C LEU A 257 -20.44 -33.43 -38.55
N PRO A 258 -19.21 -33.02 -38.18
CA PRO A 258 -18.92 -32.62 -36.81
C PRO A 258 -19.71 -31.35 -36.51
N VAL A 259 -20.74 -31.45 -35.66
CA VAL A 259 -21.48 -30.30 -35.15
C VAL A 259 -20.98 -29.95 -33.78
N PHE A 260 -20.47 -28.73 -33.67
CA PHE A 260 -19.85 -28.15 -32.51
C PHE A 260 -20.92 -27.50 -31.59
N GLN A 261 -21.09 -28.00 -30.36
CA GLN A 261 -22.00 -27.40 -29.36
C GLN A 261 -21.26 -26.37 -28.49
N GLU A 262 -21.65 -25.10 -28.58
CA GLU A 262 -21.08 -24.03 -27.74
C GLU A 262 -21.67 -24.07 -26.32
N HIS A 263 -20.83 -23.89 -25.30
CA HIS A 263 -21.24 -23.64 -23.90
C HIS A 263 -21.08 -22.15 -23.54
N PRO A 264 -22.04 -21.28 -23.89
CA PRO A 264 -21.89 -19.82 -23.78
C PRO A 264 -21.67 -19.31 -22.34
N ALA A 265 -22.15 -20.04 -21.33
CA ALA A 265 -21.97 -19.68 -19.92
C ALA A 265 -20.50 -19.81 -19.47
N ASN A 266 -19.81 -20.89 -19.86
CA ASN A 266 -18.39 -21.11 -19.53
C ASN A 266 -17.49 -20.12 -20.26
N ARG A 267 -17.83 -19.79 -21.51
CA ARG A 267 -17.15 -18.76 -22.32
C ARG A 267 -17.24 -17.37 -21.68
N GLN A 268 -18.43 -16.96 -21.26
CA GLN A 268 -18.62 -15.67 -20.58
C GLN A 268 -17.97 -15.62 -19.20
N LEU A 269 -17.84 -16.76 -18.51
CA LEU A 269 -17.11 -16.84 -17.25
C LEU A 269 -15.60 -16.63 -17.45
N GLY A 270 -15.00 -17.35 -18.40
CA GLY A 270 -13.57 -17.22 -18.69
C GLY A 270 -13.18 -15.83 -19.19
N LEU A 271 -14.01 -15.18 -20.02
CA LEU A 271 -13.78 -13.80 -20.44
C LEU A 271 -13.86 -12.82 -19.26
N ARG A 272 -14.82 -13.01 -18.35
CA ARG A 272 -14.93 -12.18 -17.13
C ARG A 272 -13.74 -12.36 -16.20
N GLN A 273 -13.25 -13.59 -16.03
CA GLN A 273 -12.06 -13.88 -15.21
C GLN A 273 -10.79 -13.30 -15.83
N ALA A 274 -10.60 -13.42 -17.15
CA ALA A 274 -9.48 -12.81 -17.85
C ALA A 274 -9.52 -11.27 -17.79
N GLN A 275 -10.72 -10.67 -17.91
CA GLN A 275 -10.92 -9.24 -17.71
C GLN A 275 -10.64 -8.80 -16.27
N ALA A 276 -10.99 -9.62 -15.27
CA ALA A 276 -10.68 -9.36 -13.87
C ALA A 276 -9.17 -9.43 -13.60
N GLY A 277 -8.46 -10.42 -14.15
CA GLY A 277 -7.01 -10.51 -14.07
C GLY A 277 -6.31 -9.32 -14.74
N LEU A 278 -6.81 -8.90 -15.90
CA LEU A 278 -6.33 -7.70 -16.59
C LEU A 278 -6.57 -6.43 -15.76
N ALA A 279 -7.76 -6.29 -15.16
CA ALA A 279 -8.07 -5.15 -14.30
C ALA A 279 -7.16 -5.13 -13.05
N ARG A 280 -6.84 -6.31 -12.50
CA ARG A 280 -5.90 -6.45 -11.38
C ARG A 280 -4.48 -6.04 -11.78
N LEU A 281 -3.97 -6.50 -12.93
CA LEU A 281 -2.69 -6.04 -13.47
C LEU A 281 -2.71 -4.53 -13.80
N ALA A 282 -3.82 -3.99 -14.29
CA ALA A 282 -3.93 -2.56 -14.56
C ALA A 282 -3.91 -1.69 -13.29
N LEU A 283 -4.37 -2.26 -12.16
CA LEU A 283 -4.26 -1.66 -10.83
C LEU A 283 -2.91 -1.97 -10.16
N GLY A 284 -2.12 -2.88 -10.72
CA GLY A 284 -0.79 -3.25 -10.25
C GLY A 284 0.13 -2.06 -9.99
N PRO A 285 0.22 -1.03 -10.87
CA PRO A 285 1.12 0.09 -10.64
C PRO A 285 0.72 0.89 -9.39
N VAL A 286 -0.58 1.00 -9.15
CA VAL A 286 -1.17 1.72 -8.03
C VAL A 286 -0.88 0.99 -6.72
N VAL A 287 -0.95 -0.34 -6.71
CA VAL A 287 -0.56 -1.16 -5.55
C VAL A 287 0.95 -1.17 -5.36
N ALA A 288 1.74 -1.19 -6.44
CA ALA A 288 3.20 -1.16 -6.41
C ALA A 288 3.78 0.18 -5.94
N LEU A 289 3.00 1.27 -5.92
CA LEU A 289 3.39 2.53 -5.27
C LEU A 289 3.66 2.35 -3.77
N TYR A 290 2.90 1.47 -3.10
CA TYR A 290 3.09 1.21 -1.67
C TYR A 290 4.52 0.75 -1.33
N PRO A 291 5.02 -0.40 -1.85
CA PRO A 291 6.36 -0.86 -1.53
C PRO A 291 7.44 0.09 -2.04
N LEU A 292 7.18 0.83 -3.12
CA LEU A 292 8.11 1.85 -3.62
C LEU A 292 8.26 3.00 -2.62
N VAL A 293 7.16 3.55 -2.11
CA VAL A 293 7.15 4.60 -1.09
C VAL A 293 7.77 4.08 0.21
N GLU A 294 7.39 2.89 0.66
CA GLU A 294 7.94 2.26 1.86
C GLU A 294 9.47 2.10 1.76
N SER A 295 9.99 1.57 0.64
CA SER A 295 11.42 1.42 0.40
C SER A 295 12.17 2.77 0.37
N SER A 296 11.54 3.80 -0.21
CA SER A 296 12.14 5.13 -0.35
C SER A 296 12.23 5.83 1.01
N VAL A 297 11.15 5.77 1.79
CA VAL A 297 11.09 6.30 3.16
C VAL A 297 12.04 5.51 4.08
N GLY A 298 12.05 4.18 3.97
CA GLY A 298 12.96 3.31 4.71
C GLY A 298 14.43 3.66 4.45
N LEU A 299 14.80 3.85 3.19
CA LEU A 299 16.16 4.27 2.81
C LEU A 299 16.51 5.66 3.34
N MET A 300 15.60 6.64 3.27
CA MET A 300 15.83 7.98 3.83
C MET A 300 16.04 7.94 5.35
N LEU A 301 15.24 7.14 6.06
CA LEU A 301 15.37 6.96 7.50
C LEU A 301 16.67 6.24 7.86
N ALA A 302 17.07 5.22 7.09
CA ALA A 302 18.32 4.50 7.28
C ALA A 302 19.54 5.41 7.05
N LEU A 303 19.52 6.26 6.01
CA LEU A 303 20.56 7.27 5.77
C LEU A 303 20.66 8.25 6.93
N SER A 304 19.52 8.78 7.39
CA SER A 304 19.47 9.70 8.53
C SER A 304 20.01 9.04 9.81
N ALA A 305 19.56 7.82 10.11
CA ALA A 305 20.04 7.03 11.23
C ALA A 305 21.56 6.78 11.16
N SER A 306 22.08 6.49 9.97
CA SER A 306 23.52 6.28 9.74
C SER A 306 24.35 7.50 10.13
N PHE A 307 23.91 8.71 9.75
CA PHE A 307 24.58 9.94 10.18
C PHE A 307 24.55 10.13 11.68
N ILE A 308 23.44 9.80 12.35
CA ILE A 308 23.34 9.86 13.80
C ILE A 308 24.29 8.84 14.44
N TYR A 309 24.29 7.59 13.98
CA TYR A 309 25.14 6.52 14.51
C TYR A 309 26.62 6.86 14.44
N LEU A 310 27.07 7.43 13.32
CA LEU A 310 28.46 7.82 13.13
C LEU A 310 28.84 9.07 13.94
N SER A 311 27.92 10.02 14.15
CA SER A 311 28.20 11.25 14.90
C SER A 311 28.05 11.11 16.41
N LEU A 312 27.31 10.10 16.88
CA LEU A 312 26.96 9.94 18.29
C LEU A 312 28.18 9.72 19.21
N PRO A 313 29.12 8.80 18.92
CA PRO A 313 30.28 8.59 19.80
C PRO A 313 31.15 9.85 19.95
N VAL A 314 31.29 10.62 18.88
CA VAL A 314 32.04 11.89 18.87
C VAL A 314 31.31 12.92 19.74
N THR A 315 30.02 13.12 19.48
CA THR A 315 29.23 14.18 20.10
C THR A 315 29.04 13.94 21.59
N LEU A 316 28.91 12.67 22.01
CA LEU A 316 28.78 12.32 23.44
C LEU A 316 30.01 12.74 24.26
N LEU A 317 31.22 12.69 23.70
CA LEU A 317 32.43 13.20 24.38
C LEU A 317 32.40 14.72 24.57
N PHE A 318 31.84 15.44 23.58
CA PHE A 318 31.63 16.88 23.69
C PHE A 318 30.44 17.23 24.60
N GLY A 319 29.60 16.26 24.96
CA GLY A 319 28.54 16.41 25.96
C GLY A 319 29.04 16.84 27.35
N PHE A 320 30.34 16.66 27.63
CA PHE A 320 30.93 16.96 28.93
C PHE A 320 31.05 18.47 29.20
N PHE A 321 31.07 19.29 28.16
CA PHE A 321 31.31 20.73 28.27
C PHE A 321 30.04 21.54 28.03
N LEU A 322 29.84 22.59 28.84
CA LEU A 322 28.59 23.35 28.90
C LEU A 322 28.20 24.00 27.56
N TYR A 323 29.19 24.41 26.76
CA TYR A 323 28.95 25.04 25.46
C TYR A 323 28.60 24.05 24.34
N THR A 324 29.13 22.82 24.42
CA THR A 324 28.96 21.80 23.37
C THR A 324 27.91 20.75 23.73
N GLU A 325 27.45 20.74 24.97
CA GLU A 325 26.39 19.85 25.48
C GLU A 325 25.11 19.89 24.64
N SER A 326 24.70 21.08 24.19
CA SER A 326 23.48 21.24 23.39
C SER A 326 23.51 20.42 22.09
N MET A 327 24.69 20.15 21.54
CA MET A 327 24.86 19.30 20.37
C MET A 327 24.57 17.82 20.72
N ALA A 328 25.10 17.34 21.85
CA ALA A 328 24.87 15.97 22.31
C ALA A 328 23.40 15.73 22.68
N THR A 329 22.77 16.66 23.39
CA THR A 329 21.35 16.58 23.72
C THR A 329 20.48 16.57 22.47
N ARG A 330 20.75 17.45 21.49
CA ARG A 330 20.00 17.48 20.23
C ARG A 330 20.14 16.18 19.45
N LEU A 331 21.35 15.63 19.37
CA LEU A 331 21.60 14.40 18.64
C LEU A 331 20.91 13.19 19.29
N LEU A 332 20.90 13.11 20.63
CA LEU A 332 20.15 12.08 21.36
C LEU A 332 18.64 12.20 21.15
N LEU A 333 18.10 13.41 21.14
CA LEU A 333 16.68 13.64 20.83
C LEU A 333 16.36 13.27 19.38
N GLN A 334 17.26 13.54 18.44
CA GLN A 334 17.11 13.14 17.04
C GLN A 334 17.13 11.61 16.90
N LEU A 335 18.00 10.90 17.63
CA LEU A 335 18.02 9.44 17.68
C LEU A 335 16.65 8.90 18.11
N ILE A 336 16.10 9.38 19.23
CA ILE A 336 14.77 8.98 19.71
C ILE A 336 13.68 9.33 18.68
N SER A 337 13.75 10.52 18.08
CA SER A 337 12.76 10.96 17.09
C SER A 337 12.76 10.07 15.85
N ILE A 338 13.92 9.65 15.35
CA ILE A 338 14.00 8.72 14.21
C ILE A 338 13.35 7.38 14.54
N PHE A 339 13.60 6.85 15.74
CA PHE A 339 12.98 5.60 16.18
C PHE A 339 11.44 5.72 16.23
N ILE A 340 10.92 6.76 16.88
CA ILE A 340 9.47 7.01 16.96
C ILE A 340 8.87 7.21 15.56
N ARG A 341 9.49 8.03 14.72
CA ARG A 341 9.01 8.27 13.35
C ARG A 341 9.00 6.99 12.52
N THR A 342 10.02 6.14 12.66
CA THR A 342 10.08 4.86 11.95
C THR A 342 8.92 3.96 12.37
N LEU A 343 8.67 3.83 13.67
CA LEU A 343 7.57 3.01 14.20
C LEU A 343 6.20 3.51 13.71
N ILE A 344 5.97 4.82 13.74
CA ILE A 344 4.71 5.41 13.26
C ILE A 344 4.53 5.16 11.77
N LEU A 345 5.57 5.41 10.97
CA LEU A 345 5.48 5.26 9.51
C LEU A 345 5.31 3.80 9.10
N GLN A 346 6.02 2.87 9.73
CA GLN A 346 5.84 1.42 9.49
C GLN A 346 4.45 0.95 9.95
N GLY A 347 3.94 1.44 11.09
CA GLY A 347 2.59 1.13 11.55
C GLY A 347 1.50 1.64 10.61
N LEU A 348 1.63 2.87 10.12
CA LEU A 348 0.72 3.45 9.11
C LEU A 348 0.79 2.70 7.78
N ALA A 349 2.01 2.33 7.35
CA ALA A 349 2.22 1.58 6.13
C ALA A 349 1.55 0.19 6.21
N ALA A 350 1.76 -0.54 7.30
CA ALA A 350 1.12 -1.83 7.51
C ALA A 350 -0.42 -1.74 7.59
N LEU A 351 -0.95 -0.69 8.23
CA LEU A 351 -2.39 -0.41 8.24
C LEU A 351 -2.90 -0.14 6.82
N PHE A 352 -2.15 0.62 6.02
CA PHE A 352 -2.51 0.88 4.63
C PHE A 352 -2.50 -0.40 3.78
N LEU A 353 -1.51 -1.29 3.98
CA LEU A 353 -1.50 -2.59 3.32
C LEU A 353 -2.71 -3.45 3.74
N LEU A 354 -3.05 -3.46 5.03
CA LEU A 354 -4.23 -4.16 5.54
C LEU A 354 -5.48 -3.73 4.77
N LEU A 355 -5.66 -2.42 4.64
CA LEU A 355 -6.78 -1.80 3.93
C LEU A 355 -6.76 -2.15 2.44
N LEU A 356 -5.59 -2.11 1.79
CA LEU A 356 -5.39 -2.52 0.40
C LEU A 356 -5.82 -3.97 0.15
N VAL A 357 -5.35 -4.89 0.98
CA VAL A 357 -5.67 -6.32 0.88
C VAL A 357 -7.16 -6.54 1.13
N GLY A 358 -7.73 -5.88 2.15
CA GLY A 358 -9.17 -5.94 2.43
C GLY A 358 -10.05 -5.44 1.28
N VAL A 359 -9.65 -4.35 0.61
CA VAL A 359 -10.37 -3.84 -0.57
C VAL A 359 -10.25 -4.80 -1.75
N SER A 360 -9.08 -5.41 -1.97
CA SER A 360 -8.87 -6.35 -3.08
C SER A 360 -9.74 -7.62 -3.01
N ALA A 361 -10.21 -7.98 -1.81
CA ALA A 361 -11.16 -9.07 -1.60
C ALA A 361 -12.63 -8.67 -1.72
N SER A 362 -12.90 -7.38 -1.89
CA SER A 362 -14.25 -6.87 -2.00
C SER A 362 -14.54 -6.41 -3.43
N GLN A 363 -15.74 -6.66 -3.92
CA GLN A 363 -16.23 -6.05 -5.17
C GLN A 363 -16.42 -4.53 -5.07
N ALA A 364 -16.05 -3.89 -3.95
CA ALA A 364 -16.38 -2.50 -3.61
C ALA A 364 -15.58 -1.44 -4.40
N GLY A 365 -14.66 -1.85 -5.28
CA GLY A 365 -14.11 -1.00 -6.32
C GLY A 365 -13.22 0.17 -5.86
N LEU A 366 -12.75 0.92 -6.86
CA LEU A 366 -11.82 2.07 -6.78
C LEU A 366 -12.21 3.13 -5.72
N THR A 367 -13.49 3.22 -5.35
CA THR A 367 -14.04 4.22 -4.42
C THR A 367 -13.61 3.98 -2.98
N VAL A 368 -13.63 2.72 -2.50
CA VAL A 368 -13.14 2.39 -1.15
C VAL A 368 -11.61 2.54 -1.09
N TYR A 369 -10.93 2.24 -2.21
CA TYR A 369 -9.50 2.47 -2.37
C TYR A 369 -9.14 3.97 -2.28
N LEU A 370 -9.80 4.84 -3.05
CA LEU A 370 -9.58 6.30 -2.98
C LEU A 370 -9.95 6.89 -1.62
N GLY A 371 -11.00 6.36 -0.98
CA GLY A 371 -11.38 6.73 0.39
C GLY A 371 -10.32 6.37 1.42
N LEU A 372 -9.72 5.17 1.34
CA LEU A 372 -8.71 4.71 2.28
C LEU A 372 -7.32 5.27 2.02
N VAL A 373 -6.95 5.52 0.76
CA VAL A 373 -5.77 6.31 0.38
C VAL A 373 -5.92 7.76 0.86
N GLY A 374 -7.11 8.35 0.72
CA GLY A 374 -7.43 9.66 1.26
C GLY A 374 -7.37 9.72 2.79
N VAL A 375 -7.83 8.68 3.49
CA VAL A 375 -7.76 8.63 4.96
C VAL A 375 -6.35 8.29 5.46
N GLY A 376 -5.63 7.39 4.78
CA GLY A 376 -4.32 6.89 5.18
C GLY A 376 -3.13 7.78 4.83
N LEU A 377 -3.19 8.54 3.72
CA LEU A 377 -2.14 9.48 3.32
C LEU A 377 -2.47 10.95 3.64
N LEU A 378 -3.76 11.31 3.77
CA LEU A 378 -4.20 12.71 3.91
C LEU A 378 -5.02 12.97 5.18
N GLY A 379 -5.26 11.97 6.03
CA GLY A 379 -6.18 12.05 7.16
C GLY A 379 -5.87 13.19 8.12
N GLY A 380 -6.64 14.29 8.00
CA GLY A 380 -6.78 15.43 8.93
C GLY A 380 -5.48 16.11 9.40
N PHE A 381 -4.67 15.39 10.15
CA PHE A 381 -3.42 15.83 10.77
C PHE A 381 -2.38 16.35 9.76
N PHE A 382 -2.21 15.67 8.62
CA PHE A 382 -1.21 16.11 7.63
C PHE A 382 -1.69 17.36 6.90
N LEU A 383 -2.99 17.46 6.60
CA LEU A 383 -3.57 18.63 5.95
C LEU A 383 -3.53 19.86 6.88
N ILE A 384 -3.83 19.70 8.17
CA ILE A 384 -3.71 20.77 9.17
C ILE A 384 -2.26 21.25 9.28
N ARG A 385 -1.31 20.31 9.35
CA ARG A 385 0.12 20.66 9.42
C ARG A 385 0.60 21.37 8.16
N LEU A 386 0.20 20.88 6.99
CA LEU A 386 0.51 21.50 5.70
C LEU A 386 -0.12 22.89 5.59
N ALA A 387 -1.37 23.06 6.02
CA ALA A 387 -2.05 24.35 6.09
C ALA A 387 -1.30 25.34 6.99
N ASN A 388 -0.86 24.90 8.17
CA ASN A 388 -0.08 25.72 9.09
C ASN A 388 1.25 26.17 8.48
N ASP A 389 1.96 25.25 7.81
CA ASP A 389 3.27 25.50 7.21
C ASP A 389 3.18 26.38 5.95
N THR A 390 2.12 26.23 5.14
CA THR A 390 1.93 26.97 3.88
C THR A 390 1.12 28.25 4.01
N GLY A 391 0.32 28.37 5.09
CA GLY A 391 -0.66 29.43 5.26
C GLY A 391 -1.90 29.30 4.37
N ALA A 392 -2.13 28.13 3.75
CA ALA A 392 -3.35 27.87 3.00
C ALA A 392 -4.51 27.52 3.94
N GLU A 393 -5.73 27.94 3.57
CA GLU A 393 -6.96 27.55 4.28
C GLU A 393 -7.40 26.15 3.83
N PRO A 394 -7.47 25.15 4.74
CA PRO A 394 -7.83 23.79 4.36
C PRO A 394 -9.33 23.65 4.06
N TRP A 395 -9.66 22.76 3.11
CA TRP A 395 -11.03 22.36 2.78
C TRP A 395 -11.21 20.87 3.09
N PHE A 396 -12.17 20.56 3.96
CA PHE A 396 -12.45 19.20 4.43
C PHE A 396 -13.84 18.77 3.95
N THR A 397 -13.89 17.70 3.17
CA THR A 397 -15.14 17.06 2.78
C THR A 397 -15.47 15.95 3.76
N LEU A 398 -16.59 16.08 4.47
CA LEU A 398 -17.04 15.12 5.48
C LEU A 398 -17.89 14.01 4.84
N PRO A 399 -17.76 12.74 5.28
CA PRO A 399 -18.61 11.66 4.79
C PRO A 399 -20.10 11.92 5.08
N HIS A 400 -21.00 11.62 4.14
CA HIS A 400 -22.46 11.82 4.32
C HIS A 400 -23.04 10.98 5.47
N GLN A 401 -22.44 9.83 5.78
CA GLN A 401 -22.83 8.94 6.89
C GLN A 401 -22.14 9.27 8.21
N ALA A 402 -21.33 10.33 8.28
CA ALA A 402 -20.72 10.75 9.53
C ALA A 402 -21.79 11.18 10.53
N ASP A 403 -21.72 10.66 11.75
CA ASP A 403 -22.62 11.08 12.82
C ASP A 403 -22.16 12.39 13.49
N ASP A 404 -23.05 12.98 14.28
CA ASP A 404 -22.79 14.23 15.00
C ASP A 404 -21.59 14.13 15.95
N ASP A 405 -21.28 12.95 16.49
CA ASP A 405 -20.14 12.78 17.40
C ASP A 405 -18.82 12.84 16.62
N TYR A 406 -18.76 12.18 15.47
CA TYR A 406 -17.63 12.25 14.55
C TYR A 406 -17.38 13.70 14.11
N VAL A 407 -18.40 14.39 13.61
CA VAL A 407 -18.27 15.78 13.14
C VAL A 407 -17.78 16.69 14.27
N ARG A 408 -18.31 16.51 15.49
CA ARG A 408 -17.90 17.30 16.66
C ARG A 408 -16.44 17.05 17.05
N ARG A 409 -15.99 15.79 17.10
CA ARG A 409 -14.60 15.45 17.42
C ARG A 409 -13.63 15.93 16.35
N PHE A 410 -14.01 15.81 15.08
CA PHE A 410 -13.22 16.32 13.96
C PHE A 410 -13.04 17.83 14.04
N ALA A 411 -14.13 18.58 14.29
CA ALA A 411 -14.08 20.02 14.47
C ALA A 411 -13.22 20.44 15.68
N GLN A 412 -13.29 19.70 16.80
CA GLN A 412 -12.46 19.95 17.99
C GLN A 412 -10.97 19.78 17.68
N MET A 413 -10.59 18.74 16.94
CA MET A 413 -9.21 18.50 16.50
C MET A 413 -8.72 19.62 15.59
N VAL A 414 -9.48 19.98 14.55
CA VAL A 414 -9.12 21.08 13.63
C VAL A 414 -8.96 22.40 14.39
N HIS A 415 -9.87 22.70 15.32
CA HIS A 415 -9.79 23.91 16.14
C HIS A 415 -8.56 23.92 17.07
N ALA A 416 -8.17 22.76 17.60
CA ALA A 416 -7.02 22.65 18.49
C ALA A 416 -5.68 22.82 17.76
N ASP A 417 -5.57 22.27 16.54
CA ASP A 417 -4.29 22.09 15.86
C ASP A 417 -4.05 23.09 14.70
N LEU A 418 -5.09 23.73 14.16
CA LEU A 418 -4.96 24.72 13.08
C LEU A 418 -4.53 26.09 13.62
N ARG A 419 -3.66 26.78 12.87
CA ARG A 419 -3.22 28.14 13.16
C ARG A 419 -4.44 29.07 13.30
N ALA A 420 -4.47 29.88 14.36
CA ALA A 420 -5.65 30.66 14.73
C ALA A 420 -6.07 31.74 13.72
N ASP A 421 -5.20 32.12 12.79
CA ASP A 421 -5.46 33.06 11.69
C ASP A 421 -5.98 32.38 10.41
N LEU A 422 -6.02 31.05 10.36
CA LEU A 422 -6.52 30.29 9.22
C LEU A 422 -7.95 29.81 9.47
N ARG A 423 -8.77 29.79 8.40
CA ARG A 423 -10.13 29.23 8.43
C ARG A 423 -10.13 27.83 7.83
N ALA A 424 -10.89 26.93 8.43
CA ALA A 424 -11.18 25.62 7.86
C ALA A 424 -12.54 25.66 7.15
N TRP A 425 -12.58 25.22 5.89
CA TRP A 425 -13.79 25.04 5.12
C TRP A 425 -14.29 23.60 5.29
N MET A 426 -15.60 23.45 5.51
CA MET A 426 -16.23 22.15 5.69
C MET A 426 -17.31 21.99 4.61
N GLU A 427 -17.26 20.86 3.91
CA GLU A 427 -18.24 20.49 2.91
C GLU A 427 -18.94 19.19 3.33
N TYR A 428 -20.26 19.15 3.18
CA TYR A 428 -21.05 17.96 3.47
C TYR A 428 -21.10 17.06 2.24
N SER A 429 -20.25 16.03 2.25
CA SER A 429 -20.07 15.05 1.17
C SER A 429 -19.70 15.65 -0.20
N ASN A 430 -19.48 14.79 -1.20
CA ASN A 430 -19.04 15.18 -2.53
C ASN A 430 -20.09 14.80 -3.57
N GLU A 431 -20.44 15.73 -4.45
CA GLU A 431 -21.34 15.51 -5.59
C GLU A 431 -22.66 14.82 -5.21
N VAL A 432 -23.33 15.28 -4.15
CA VAL A 432 -24.61 14.71 -3.68
C VAL A 432 -25.73 14.81 -4.73
N TRP A 433 -25.55 15.67 -5.75
CA TRP A 433 -26.44 15.79 -6.91
C TRP A 433 -26.26 14.67 -7.96
N ASN A 434 -25.17 13.90 -7.91
CA ASN A 434 -24.81 12.93 -8.95
C ASN A 434 -25.27 11.51 -8.57
N PHE A 435 -26.41 11.10 -9.13
CA PHE A 435 -27.02 9.77 -8.94
C PHE A 435 -26.20 8.59 -9.47
N SER A 436 -25.03 8.82 -10.09
CA SER A 436 -24.08 7.73 -10.34
C SER A 436 -23.38 7.26 -9.06
N PHE A 437 -23.46 8.04 -7.98
CA PHE A 437 -22.83 7.74 -6.69
C PHE A 437 -23.86 7.41 -5.60
N GLN A 438 -23.47 6.51 -4.68
CA GLN A 438 -24.34 6.00 -3.61
C GLN A 438 -24.77 7.09 -2.62
N GLN A 439 -23.95 8.12 -2.38
CA GLN A 439 -24.30 9.22 -1.48
C GLN A 439 -25.51 10.04 -1.96
N ALA A 440 -25.73 10.15 -3.27
CA ALA A 440 -26.87 10.86 -3.83
C ALA A 440 -28.18 10.12 -3.50
N HIS A 441 -28.19 8.80 -3.66
CA HIS A 441 -29.33 7.95 -3.29
C HIS A 441 -29.62 8.02 -1.78
N TRP A 442 -28.59 7.94 -0.93
CA TRP A 442 -28.76 8.06 0.52
C TRP A 442 -29.36 9.41 0.92
N ALA A 443 -28.87 10.51 0.33
CA ALA A 443 -29.37 11.85 0.63
C ALA A 443 -30.83 12.04 0.19
N GLU A 444 -31.22 11.47 -0.95
CA GLU A 444 -32.62 11.46 -1.40
C GLU A 444 -33.53 10.71 -0.41
N GLU A 445 -33.11 9.54 0.08
CA GLU A 445 -33.86 8.77 1.06
C GLU A 445 -34.05 9.54 2.38
N GLN A 446 -32.99 10.18 2.88
CA GLN A 446 -33.07 11.04 4.07
C GLN A 446 -33.99 12.24 3.84
N ALA A 447 -33.92 12.89 2.67
CA ALA A 447 -34.82 13.98 2.31
C ALA A 447 -36.29 13.52 2.35
N ARG A 448 -36.60 12.40 1.69
CA ARG A 448 -37.96 11.82 1.68
C ARG A 448 -38.45 11.51 3.09
N ALA A 449 -37.59 10.97 3.95
CA ALA A 449 -37.93 10.70 5.34
C ALA A 449 -38.16 12.01 6.14
N ALA A 450 -37.29 13.00 5.98
CA ALA A 450 -37.39 14.29 6.66
C ALA A 450 -38.69 15.02 6.29
N TYR A 451 -39.10 14.98 5.02
CA TYR A 451 -40.32 15.64 4.53
C TYR A 451 -41.56 14.74 4.56
N ALA A 452 -41.50 13.53 5.12
CA ALA A 452 -42.61 12.56 5.12
C ALA A 452 -43.88 13.06 5.84
N PHE A 453 -43.76 14.11 6.67
CA PHE A 453 -44.89 14.75 7.34
C PHE A 453 -45.70 15.68 6.42
N LEU A 454 -45.15 16.11 5.28
CA LEU A 454 -45.85 16.91 4.27
C LEU A 454 -46.72 15.99 3.41
N LYS A 455 -48.04 16.16 3.49
CA LYS A 455 -49.02 15.38 2.71
C LYS A 455 -50.05 16.32 2.10
N GLY A 456 -50.40 16.08 0.83
CA GLY A 456 -51.43 16.85 0.12
C GLY A 456 -51.07 18.32 -0.09
N VAL A 457 -49.77 18.62 -0.16
CA VAL A 457 -49.26 19.95 -0.49
C VAL A 457 -48.83 19.99 -1.95
N ASP A 458 -49.15 21.09 -2.62
CA ASP A 458 -48.62 21.36 -3.96
C ASP A 458 -47.13 21.70 -3.83
N VAL A 459 -46.29 20.96 -4.55
CA VAL A 459 -44.84 21.18 -4.58
C VAL A 459 -44.52 21.97 -5.85
N GLU A 460 -44.02 23.19 -5.68
CA GLU A 460 -43.49 23.98 -6.80
C GLU A 460 -41.99 23.67 -6.97
N PRO A 461 -41.53 23.29 -8.18
CA PRO A 461 -40.11 23.09 -8.44
C PRO A 461 -39.33 24.40 -8.22
N ALA A 462 -38.42 24.41 -7.26
CA ALA A 462 -37.51 25.53 -7.08
C ALA A 462 -36.37 25.46 -8.11
N PRO A 463 -36.08 26.53 -8.85
CA PRO A 463 -34.93 26.55 -9.75
C PRO A 463 -33.62 26.52 -8.96
N PHE A 464 -32.61 25.88 -9.55
CA PHE A 464 -31.26 25.84 -9.01
C PHE A 464 -30.71 27.26 -8.79
N VAL A 465 -30.12 27.54 -7.62
CA VAL A 465 -29.53 28.85 -7.36
C VAL A 465 -28.15 28.89 -7.99
N ILE A 466 -28.03 29.58 -9.12
CA ILE A 466 -26.77 29.74 -9.83
C ILE A 466 -25.83 30.62 -9.00
N HIS A 467 -24.59 30.16 -8.81
CA HIS A 467 -23.57 30.91 -8.10
C HIS A 467 -23.24 32.19 -8.89
N PRO A 468 -23.22 33.37 -8.25
CA PRO A 468 -23.14 34.66 -8.97
C PRO A 468 -21.83 34.90 -9.73
N ALA A 469 -20.78 34.14 -9.42
CA ALA A 469 -19.43 34.36 -9.98
C ALA A 469 -18.77 33.12 -10.59
N ILE A 470 -19.36 31.92 -10.45
CA ILE A 470 -18.72 30.68 -10.92
C ILE A 470 -19.67 30.05 -11.93
N ALA A 471 -19.27 30.06 -13.20
CA ALA A 471 -20.06 29.52 -14.29
C ALA A 471 -20.36 28.04 -14.07
N ASP A 472 -21.58 27.62 -14.43
CA ASP A 472 -22.07 26.24 -14.34
C ASP A 472 -22.03 25.62 -12.93
N SER A 473 -22.05 26.46 -11.89
CA SER A 473 -22.15 26.02 -10.48
C SER A 473 -23.36 26.64 -9.78
N GLY A 474 -23.92 25.91 -8.83
CA GLY A 474 -25.07 26.34 -8.03
C GLY A 474 -25.40 25.32 -6.93
N ALA A 475 -26.37 25.64 -6.08
CA ALA A 475 -26.84 24.73 -5.04
C ALA A 475 -28.37 24.75 -4.95
N SER A 476 -28.94 23.66 -4.43
CA SER A 476 -30.34 23.68 -3.98
C SER A 476 -30.45 24.63 -2.78
N PRO A 477 -31.46 25.53 -2.74
CA PRO A 477 -31.60 26.49 -1.64
C PRO A 477 -31.73 25.85 -0.25
N ASP A 478 -32.18 24.60 -0.18
CA ASP A 478 -32.48 23.82 1.03
C ASP A 478 -31.47 22.69 1.30
N GLY A 479 -30.47 22.50 0.44
CA GLY A 479 -29.45 21.46 0.59
C GLY A 479 -29.94 20.03 0.34
N PHE A 480 -31.21 19.84 -0.02
CA PHE A 480 -31.76 18.55 -0.42
C PHE A 480 -32.00 18.54 -1.93
N VAL A 481 -31.53 17.51 -2.61
CA VAL A 481 -31.76 17.34 -4.04
C VAL A 481 -33.21 16.89 -4.21
N GLY A 482 -34.03 17.75 -4.82
CA GLY A 482 -35.40 17.43 -5.25
C GLY A 482 -35.42 16.69 -6.58
#